data_AF-A0A9D5F1E0-F1
#
_entry.id   AF-A0A9D5F1E0-F1
#
_cell.length_a   1.000
_cell.length_b   1.000
_cell.length_c   1.000
_cell.angle_alpha   90.00
_cell.angle_beta   90.00
_cell.angle_gamma   90.00
#
_symmetry.space_group_name_H-M   'P 1'
#
loop_
_entity.id
_entity.type
_entity.pdbx_description
1 polymer ?
#
loop_
_entity_poly.entity_id
_entity_poly.type
_entity_poly.pdbx_seq_one_letter_code
_entity_poly.pdbx_strand_id
1 'polypeptide(L)' 'AESMVALLLRLKKDHAIMLVEHDMDAVFTLADQLTVMVNGQVIASGTPAQVRADAAVQAAYLGEEH' A
#
# COMPACT_ATOMS: atom_id res chain seq x y z
N ALA A 1 -5.92 13.50 -6.29
CA ALA A 1 -4.80 12.59 -5.97
C ALA A 1 -3.59 12.77 -6.91
N GLU A 2 -3.78 12.90 -8.24
CA GLU A 2 -2.67 12.93 -9.22
C GLU A 2 -1.52 13.89 -8.89
N SER A 3 -1.82 15.11 -8.45
CA SER A 3 -0.78 16.11 -8.10
C SER A 3 0.10 15.68 -6.90
N MET A 4 -0.48 14.99 -5.91
CA MET A 4 0.23 14.52 -4.72
C MET A 4 1.11 13.31 -5.04
N VAL A 5 0.59 12.34 -5.79
CA VAL A 5 1.34 11.15 -6.23
C VAL A 5 2.58 11.58 -7.03
N ALA A 6 2.42 12.51 -7.97
CA ALA A 6 3.53 13.02 -8.78
C ALA A 6 4.61 13.73 -7.92
N LEU A 7 4.21 14.47 -6.90
CA LEU A 7 5.14 15.11 -5.96
C LEU A 7 5.90 14.06 -5.13
N LEU A 8 5.20 13.07 -4.57
CA LEU A 8 5.81 12.02 -3.77
C LEU A 8 6.81 11.18 -4.60
N LEU A 9 6.48 10.87 -5.85
CA LEU A 9 7.39 10.17 -6.78
C LEU A 9 8.67 10.96 -7.05
N ARG A 10 8.59 12.30 -7.14
CA ARG A 10 9.79 13.14 -7.26
C ARG A 10 10.64 13.10 -6.00
N LEU A 11 10.02 13.23 -4.82
CA LEU A 11 10.73 13.28 -3.54
C LEU A 11 11.38 11.94 -3.17
N LYS A 12 10.72 10.82 -3.50
CA LYS A 12 11.17 9.44 -3.25
C LYS A 12 12.56 9.14 -3.82
N LYS A 13 13.01 9.87 -4.85
CA LYS A 13 14.36 9.71 -5.42
C LYS A 13 15.47 10.01 -4.42
N ASP A 14 15.24 10.98 -3.53
CA ASP A 14 16.26 11.52 -2.62
C ASP A 14 15.87 11.37 -1.14
N HIS A 15 14.65 10.92 -0.85
CA HIS A 15 14.11 10.82 0.52
C HIS A 15 13.43 9.47 0.76
N ALA A 16 13.66 8.89 1.93
CA ALA A 16 12.85 7.78 2.42
C ALA A 16 11.47 8.31 2.84
N ILE A 17 10.41 7.68 2.34
CA ILE A 17 9.02 8.05 2.63
C ILE A 17 8.32 6.85 3.23
N MET A 18 7.69 7.06 4.39
CA MET A 18 6.74 6.12 4.99
C MET A 18 5.36 6.75 4.94
N LEU A 19 4.42 6.03 4.32
CA LEU A 19 3.06 6.50 4.09
C LEU A 19 2.08 5.50 4.68
N VAL A 20 0.96 6.00 5.21
CA VAL A 20 -0.18 5.21 5.66
C VAL A 20 -1.38 5.71 4.89
N GLU A 21 -1.98 4.86 4.07
CA GLU A 21 -3.11 5.20 3.20
C GLU A 21 -4.10 4.05 3.12
N HIS A 22 -5.31 4.39 2.71
CA HIS A 22 -6.40 3.45 2.41
C HIS A 22 -6.65 3.32 0.89
N ASP A 23 -6.14 4.25 0.08
CA ASP A 23 -6.21 4.18 -1.38
C ASP A 23 -5.13 3.22 -1.91
N MET A 24 -5.58 2.04 -2.32
CA MET A 24 -4.69 0.96 -2.73
C MET A 24 -4.06 1.13 -4.10
N ASP A 25 -4.75 1.77 -5.03
CA ASP A 25 -4.17 2.07 -6.33
C ASP A 25 -3.00 3.05 -6.17
N ALA A 26 -3.14 4.01 -5.24
CA ALA A 26 -2.05 4.92 -4.89
C ALA A 26 -0.87 4.20 -4.23
N VAL A 27 -1.07 3.39 -3.19
CA VAL A 27 0.06 2.71 -2.54
C VAL A 27 0.71 1.65 -3.42
N PHE A 28 -0.04 0.92 -4.26
CA PHE A 28 0.57 -0.01 -5.23
C PHE A 28 1.40 0.72 -6.30
N THR A 29 1.05 1.96 -6.63
CA THR A 29 1.82 2.81 -7.56
C THR A 29 3.07 3.43 -6.88
N LEU A 30 2.96 3.82 -5.62
CA LEU A 30 3.98 4.59 -4.91
C LEU A 30 5.00 3.75 -4.15
N ALA A 31 4.61 2.60 -3.60
CA ALA A 31 5.41 1.86 -2.63
C ALA A 31 6.46 0.96 -3.30
N ASP A 32 7.66 0.89 -2.73
CA ASP A 32 8.63 -0.19 -3.04
C ASP A 32 8.35 -1.43 -2.18
N GLN A 33 7.89 -1.20 -0.96
CA GLN A 33 7.50 -2.20 0.03
C GLN A 33 6.18 -1.78 0.66
N LEU A 34 5.31 -2.76 0.87
CA LEU A 34 3.98 -2.57 1.41
C LEU A 34 3.77 -3.51 2.60
N THR A 35 3.16 -2.99 3.66
CA THR A 35 2.75 -3.76 4.83
C THR A 35 1.28 -3.52 5.06
N VAL A 36 0.51 -4.60 5.17
CA VAL A 36 -0.94 -4.56 5.42
C VAL A 36 -1.20 -5.02 6.84
N MET A 37 -2.02 -4.25 7.55
CA MET A 37 -2.41 -4.53 8.92
C MET A 37 -3.93 -4.60 9.05
N VAL A 38 -4.41 -5.59 9.80
CA VAL A 38 -5.82 -5.73 10.18
C VAL A 38 -5.88 -5.95 11.68
N ASN A 39 -6.73 -5.19 12.38
CA ASN A 39 -6.89 -5.28 13.84
C ASN A 39 -5.56 -5.20 14.62
N GLY A 40 -4.64 -4.34 14.15
CA GLY A 40 -3.33 -4.14 14.77
C GLY A 40 -2.31 -5.25 14.50
N GLN A 41 -2.62 -6.23 13.66
CA GLN A 41 -1.71 -7.32 13.30
C GLN A 41 -1.29 -7.21 11.83
N VAL A 42 0.00 -7.42 11.56
CA VAL A 42 0.51 -7.50 10.18
C VAL A 42 0.04 -8.81 9.57
N ILE A 43 -0.71 -8.71 8.47
CA ILE A 43 -1.21 -9.88 7.73
C ILE A 43 -0.38 -10.19 6.49
N ALA A 44 0.28 -9.18 5.91
CA ALA A 44 1.22 -9.34 4.80
C ALA A 44 2.25 -8.22 4.79
N SER A 45 3.48 -8.52 4.35
CA SER A 45 4.52 -7.53 4.12
C SER A 45 5.45 -7.99 2.98
N GLY A 46 5.72 -7.11 2.03
CA GLY A 46 6.56 -7.42 0.88
C GLY A 46 6.36 -6.43 -0.26
N THR A 47 6.79 -6.81 -1.47
CA THR A 47 6.61 -5.95 -2.64
C THR A 47 5.11 -5.78 -2.97
N PRO A 48 4.72 -4.69 -3.62
CA PRO A 48 3.35 -4.48 -4.09
C PRO A 48 2.75 -5.69 -4.81
N ALA A 49 3.53 -6.35 -5.67
CA ALA A 49 3.07 -7.52 -6.42
C ALA A 49 2.82 -8.74 -5.52
N GLN A 50 3.70 -9.00 -4.55
CA GLN A 50 3.51 -10.09 -3.59
C GLN A 50 2.30 -9.85 -2.69
N VAL A 51 2.17 -8.64 -2.15
CA VAL A 51 1.07 -8.27 -1.26
C VAL A 51 -0.27 -8.29 -2.00
N ARG A 52 -0.33 -7.85 -3.26
CA ARG A 52 -1.55 -7.91 -4.08
C ARG A 52 -2.00 -9.35 -4.38
N ALA A 53 -1.05 -10.28 -4.50
CA ALA A 53 -1.33 -11.69 -4.73
C ALA A 53 -1.67 -12.47 -3.44
N ASP A 54 -1.53 -11.84 -2.27
CA ASP A 54 -1.79 -12.48 -0.99
C ASP A 54 -3.29 -12.66 -0.74
N ALA A 55 -3.70 -13.90 -0.44
CA ALA A 55 -5.10 -14.26 -0.24
C ALA A 55 -5.72 -13.62 1.01
N ALA A 56 -4.95 -13.42 2.09
CA ALA A 56 -5.44 -12.75 3.29
C ALA A 56 -5.66 -11.25 3.02
N VAL A 57 -4.80 -10.65 2.21
CA VAL A 57 -4.94 -9.27 1.75
C VAL A 57 -6.18 -9.11 0.86
N GLN A 58 -6.39 -10.01 -0.10
CA GLN A 58 -7.61 -10.01 -0.95
C GLN A 58 -8.89 -10.19 -0.13
N ALA A 59 -8.87 -11.10 0.86
CA ALA A 59 -9.99 -11.30 1.76
C ALA A 59 -10.28 -10.09 2.65
N ALA A 60 -9.24 -9.38 3.11
CA ALA A 60 -9.40 -8.14 3.87
C ALA A 60 -10.10 -7.05 3.03
N TYR A 61 -9.78 -6.91 1.74
CA TYR A 61 -10.49 -5.96 0.85
C TYR A 61 -11.94 -6.32 0.60
N LEU A 62 -12.23 -7.60 0.36
CA LEU A 62 -13.59 -8.07 0.07
C LEU A 62 -14.48 -8.11 1.33
N GLY A 63 -13.86 -8.10 2.52
CA GLY A 63 -14.55 -8.10 3.80
C GLY A 63 -15.10 -6.74 4.24
N GLU A 64 -14.57 -5.63 3.71
CA GLU A 64 -15.00 -4.26 4.07
C GLU A 64 -16.25 -3.78 3.30
N GLU A 65 -16.77 -4.55 2.34
CA GLU A 65 -18.03 -4.23 1.62
C GLU A 65 -19.32 -4.69 2.33
N HIS A 66 -19.29 -4.95 3.65
CA HIS A 66 -20.49 -5.26 4.45
C HIS A 66 -20.73 -4.26 5.57
#